data_AF-S6B525-F1
#
_entry.id   AF-S6B525-F1
#
_cell.length_a   1.000
_cell.length_b   1.000
_cell.length_c   1.000
_cell.angle_alpha   90.00
_cell.angle_beta   90.00
_cell.angle_gamma   90.00
#
_symmetry.space_group_name_H-M   'P 1'
#
loop_
_entity.id
_entity.type
_entity.pdbx_description
1 polymer ?
#
loop_
_entity_poly.entity_id
_entity_poly.type
_entity_poly.pdbx_seq_one_letter_code
_entity_poly.pdbx_strand_id
1 'polypeptide(L)'
;MQDVISTALGGEMVTTTVEGRERFGVNVRYPRDLRSDPQSIATQILVPIGGEMGGPPAMVPLGQLAKVEITKGAPAIRTENALLSAYIYVDIRDRDIGGYVRDAQKAVREQVKFPPGYYATWSGQFEYMERATEKMKVVIPVTLAIIFMLLYLNFRRLTETLIVMLSVPFALVGGVWLMWVLDYNLSVAVAVGFIALAGVAAETGVVMLIYLDHALNEIKARREAEGKSLAPADLYAAVMEGAVERVRPKMMTVVAIMAGLLPIMWSNGTGSEVMSRIAAPMVGGMISSTILTLVVIPALYALIKEWALFKRS
;
A
#
# COMPACT_ATOMS: atom_id res chain seq x y z
N MET A 1 -20.30 -44.92 -30.17
CA MET A 1 -20.30 -45.03 -28.70
C MET A 1 -20.20 -43.67 -28.03
N GLN A 2 -19.16 -42.86 -28.30
CA GLN A 2 -19.00 -41.52 -27.70
C GLN A 2 -20.19 -40.60 -27.99
N ASP A 3 -20.73 -40.63 -29.22
CA ASP A 3 -21.92 -39.83 -29.59
C ASP A 3 -23.19 -40.22 -28.81
N VAL A 4 -23.33 -41.49 -28.44
CA VAL A 4 -24.44 -41.96 -27.59
C VAL A 4 -24.26 -41.43 -26.17
N ILE A 5 -23.03 -41.39 -25.66
CA ILE A 5 -22.76 -40.83 -24.34
C ILE A 5 -22.99 -39.31 -24.34
N SER A 6 -22.53 -38.58 -25.35
CA SER A 6 -22.70 -37.12 -25.41
C SER A 6 -24.16 -36.70 -25.61
N THR A 7 -24.88 -37.39 -26.48
CA THR A 7 -26.30 -37.09 -26.80
C THR A 7 -27.23 -37.71 -25.75
N ALA A 8 -27.27 -39.04 -25.64
CA ALA A 8 -28.26 -39.75 -24.81
C ALA A 8 -28.08 -39.53 -23.31
N LEU A 9 -26.84 -39.44 -22.82
CA LEU A 9 -26.53 -39.21 -21.40
C LEU A 9 -26.26 -37.73 -21.10
N GLY A 10 -25.41 -37.08 -21.90
CA GLY A 10 -24.97 -35.69 -21.73
C GLY A 10 -26.04 -34.65 -22.08
N GLY A 11 -26.91 -34.93 -23.06
CA GLY A 11 -27.90 -33.98 -23.56
C GLY A 11 -27.29 -32.88 -24.43
N GLU A 12 -26.27 -33.24 -25.21
CA GLU A 12 -25.66 -32.36 -26.21
C GLU A 12 -26.71 -31.79 -27.18
N MET A 13 -26.51 -30.54 -27.60
CA MET A 13 -27.41 -29.86 -28.52
C MET A 13 -27.29 -30.49 -29.92
N VAL A 14 -28.41 -30.98 -30.45
CA VAL A 14 -28.46 -31.66 -31.76
C VAL A 14 -28.76 -30.67 -32.88
N THR A 15 -29.63 -29.69 -32.62
CA THR A 15 -29.99 -28.65 -33.58
C THR A 15 -30.52 -27.41 -32.86
N THR A 16 -30.84 -26.36 -33.61
CA THR A 16 -31.39 -25.12 -33.09
C THR A 16 -32.66 -24.75 -33.87
N THR A 17 -33.75 -24.45 -33.19
CA THR A 17 -34.95 -23.88 -33.81
C THR A 17 -34.81 -22.37 -33.93
N VAL A 18 -35.32 -21.81 -35.02
CA VAL A 18 -35.31 -20.37 -35.27
C VAL A 18 -36.75 -19.87 -35.21
N GLU A 19 -37.05 -19.05 -34.22
CA GLU A 19 -38.38 -18.48 -33.98
C GLU A 19 -38.28 -16.96 -34.07
N GLY A 20 -38.44 -16.44 -35.29
CA GLY A 20 -38.22 -15.02 -35.59
C GLY A 20 -36.75 -14.61 -35.43
N ARG A 21 -36.45 -13.80 -34.40
CA ARG A 21 -35.08 -13.36 -34.07
C ARG A 21 -34.44 -14.21 -32.97
N GLU A 22 -35.21 -15.06 -32.30
CA GLU A 22 -34.75 -15.91 -31.21
C GLU A 22 -34.28 -17.26 -31.73
N ARG A 23 -33.33 -17.86 -31.01
CA ARG A 23 -32.74 -19.17 -31.35
C ARG A 23 -32.75 -20.04 -30.12
N PHE A 24 -33.42 -21.20 -30.19
CA PHE A 24 -33.51 -22.16 -29.08
C PHE A 24 -32.78 -23.44 -29.42
N GLY A 25 -31.95 -23.94 -28.51
CA GLY A 25 -31.26 -25.21 -28.68
C GLY A 25 -32.19 -26.40 -28.43
N VAL A 26 -32.16 -27.38 -29.33
CA VAL A 26 -32.87 -28.66 -29.21
C VAL A 26 -31.87 -29.75 -28.92
N ASN A 27 -32.11 -30.52 -27.86
CA ASN A 27 -31.34 -31.71 -27.51
C ASN A 27 -32.24 -32.94 -27.44
N VAL A 28 -31.63 -34.12 -27.61
CA VAL A 28 -32.27 -35.41 -27.44
C VAL A 28 -31.56 -36.13 -26.31
N ARG A 29 -32.31 -36.59 -25.31
CA ARG A 29 -31.75 -37.20 -24.11
C ARG A 29 -32.66 -38.30 -23.58
N TYR A 30 -32.08 -39.35 -23.00
CA TYR A 30 -32.86 -40.41 -22.36
C TYR A 30 -33.59 -39.88 -21.11
N PRO A 31 -34.77 -40.45 -20.78
CA PRO A 31 -35.47 -40.19 -19.52
C PRO A 31 -34.54 -40.34 -18.31
N ARG A 32 -34.76 -39.52 -17.29
CA ARG A 32 -33.89 -39.44 -16.11
C ARG A 32 -33.73 -40.80 -15.40
N ASP A 33 -34.78 -41.60 -15.37
CA ASP A 33 -34.82 -42.89 -14.66
C ASP A 33 -33.86 -43.92 -15.25
N LEU A 34 -33.52 -43.80 -16.55
CA LEU A 34 -32.60 -44.69 -17.24
C LEU A 34 -31.12 -44.31 -17.04
N ARG A 35 -30.85 -43.20 -16.34
CA ARG A 35 -29.50 -42.63 -16.15
C ARG A 35 -29.27 -42.02 -14.76
N SER A 36 -30.05 -42.44 -13.77
CA SER A 36 -30.00 -41.95 -12.39
C SER A 36 -28.80 -42.51 -11.62
N ASP A 37 -28.38 -43.73 -11.94
CA ASP A 37 -27.30 -44.44 -11.26
C ASP A 37 -26.41 -45.24 -12.24
N PRO A 38 -25.18 -45.62 -11.83
CA PRO A 38 -24.25 -46.36 -12.68
C PRO A 38 -24.78 -47.70 -13.22
N GLN A 39 -25.63 -48.42 -12.47
CA GLN A 39 -26.19 -49.70 -12.92
C GLN A 39 -27.24 -49.48 -14.01
N SER A 40 -28.10 -48.48 -13.85
CA SER A 40 -29.06 -48.07 -14.89
C SER A 40 -28.33 -47.60 -16.15
N ILE A 41 -27.28 -46.81 -16.02
CA ILE A 41 -26.43 -46.39 -17.15
C ILE A 41 -25.81 -47.60 -17.87
N ALA A 42 -25.34 -48.60 -17.13
CA ALA A 42 -24.72 -49.79 -17.70
C ALA A 42 -25.72 -50.73 -18.40
N THR A 43 -26.96 -50.84 -17.89
CA THR A 43 -27.93 -51.84 -18.37
C THR A 43 -28.97 -51.28 -19.34
N GLN A 44 -29.36 -50.01 -19.19
CA GLN A 44 -30.48 -49.39 -19.91
C GLN A 44 -30.05 -48.53 -21.09
N ILE A 45 -28.80 -48.05 -21.12
CA ILE A 45 -28.28 -47.27 -22.25
C ILE A 45 -27.80 -48.24 -23.32
N LEU A 46 -28.47 -48.20 -24.47
CA LEU A 46 -28.17 -49.08 -25.60
C LEU A 46 -27.29 -48.36 -26.62
N VAL A 47 -26.23 -49.03 -27.08
CA VAL A 47 -25.34 -48.56 -28.13
C VAL A 47 -25.59 -49.40 -29.38
N PRO A 48 -25.86 -48.79 -30.54
CA PRO A 48 -25.95 -49.52 -31.80
C PRO A 48 -24.55 -50.01 -32.20
N ILE A 49 -24.40 -51.31 -32.41
CA ILE A 49 -23.25 -51.90 -33.10
C ILE A 49 -23.66 -52.16 -34.55
N GLY A 50 -22.74 -51.89 -35.48
CA GLY A 50 -23.01 -52.02 -36.91
C GLY A 50 -23.53 -53.42 -37.24
N GLY A 51 -24.68 -53.49 -37.90
CA GLY A 51 -25.21 -54.75 -38.41
C GLY A 51 -24.42 -55.22 -39.62
N GLU A 52 -24.23 -56.54 -39.76
CA GLU A 52 -23.77 -57.11 -41.03
C GLU A 52 -24.77 -56.77 -42.15
N MET A 53 -24.23 -56.57 -43.36
CA MET A 53 -24.90 -56.27 -44.64
C MET A 53 -26.45 -56.33 -44.62
N GLY A 54 -27.08 -55.17 -44.37
CA GLY A 54 -28.52 -54.96 -44.59
C GLY A 54 -29.46 -55.25 -43.43
N GLY A 55 -28.96 -55.69 -42.26
CA GLY A 55 -29.76 -55.88 -41.04
C GLY A 55 -29.89 -54.61 -40.18
N PRO A 56 -30.93 -54.51 -39.32
CA PRO A 56 -31.00 -53.45 -38.32
C PRO A 56 -29.80 -53.54 -37.35
N PRO A 57 -29.24 -52.41 -36.90
CA PRO A 57 -28.10 -52.41 -35.97
C PRO A 57 -28.49 -53.14 -34.68
N ALA A 58 -27.64 -54.07 -34.24
CA ALA A 58 -27.86 -54.73 -32.97
C ALA A 58 -27.63 -53.72 -31.83
N MET A 59 -28.54 -53.71 -30.86
CA MET A 59 -28.50 -52.78 -29.73
C MET A 59 -27.92 -53.51 -28.52
N VAL A 60 -26.76 -53.05 -28.05
CA VAL A 60 -26.04 -53.69 -26.93
C VAL A 60 -25.99 -52.75 -25.73
N PRO A 61 -26.28 -53.21 -24.49
CA PRO A 61 -26.14 -52.40 -23.30
C PRO A 61 -24.71 -51.87 -23.11
N LEU A 62 -24.59 -50.61 -22.69
CA LEU A 62 -23.30 -49.93 -22.51
C LEU A 62 -22.35 -50.71 -21.59
N GLY A 63 -22.87 -51.38 -20.57
CA GLY A 63 -22.12 -52.21 -19.61
C GLY A 63 -21.43 -53.42 -20.22
N GLN A 64 -21.88 -53.90 -21.38
CA GLN A 64 -21.18 -54.98 -22.12
C GLN A 64 -20.01 -54.46 -22.95
N LEU A 65 -19.97 -53.15 -23.22
CA LEU A 65 -18.93 -52.49 -24.03
C LEU A 65 -17.94 -51.69 -23.16
N ALA A 66 -18.38 -51.19 -22.00
CA ALA A 66 -17.58 -50.34 -21.12
C ALA A 66 -17.94 -50.49 -19.64
N LYS A 67 -16.94 -50.30 -18.77
CA LYS A 67 -17.11 -50.32 -17.32
C LYS A 67 -17.55 -48.94 -16.82
N VAL A 68 -18.67 -48.88 -16.11
CA VAL A 68 -19.20 -47.64 -15.53
C VAL A 68 -18.88 -47.62 -14.04
N GLU A 69 -17.97 -46.73 -13.63
CA GLU A 69 -17.55 -46.58 -12.24
C GLU A 69 -17.54 -45.12 -11.79
N ILE A 70 -17.85 -44.91 -10.51
CA ILE A 70 -17.72 -43.60 -9.88
C ILE A 70 -16.28 -43.43 -9.42
N THR A 71 -15.59 -42.44 -9.96
CA THR A 71 -14.21 -42.09 -9.58
C THR A 71 -14.16 -40.64 -9.10
N LYS A 72 -13.19 -40.34 -8.22
CA LYS A 72 -12.92 -38.97 -7.79
C LYS A 72 -11.97 -38.32 -8.79
N GLY A 73 -12.40 -37.22 -9.40
CA GLY A 73 -11.59 -36.41 -10.32
C GLY A 73 -11.39 -34.98 -9.79
N ALA A 74 -10.49 -34.24 -10.43
CA ALA A 74 -10.32 -32.82 -10.14
C ALA A 74 -11.57 -32.06 -10.59
N PRO A 75 -12.24 -31.28 -9.71
CA PRO A 75 -13.42 -30.50 -10.10
C PRO A 75 -13.05 -29.34 -11.04
N ALA A 76 -11.82 -28.84 -10.93
CA ALA A 76 -11.22 -27.87 -11.83
C ALA A 76 -9.70 -28.06 -11.83
N ILE A 77 -9.09 -27.92 -13.00
CA ILE A 77 -7.64 -27.86 -13.15
C ILE A 77 -7.28 -26.39 -13.30
N ARG A 78 -6.53 -25.85 -12.34
CA ARG A 78 -6.05 -24.46 -12.38
C ARG A 78 -4.57 -24.43 -12.67
N THR A 79 -4.20 -23.52 -13.55
CA THR A 79 -2.81 -23.26 -13.90
C THR A 79 -2.47 -21.79 -13.74
N GLU A 80 -1.27 -21.53 -13.26
CA GLU A 80 -0.71 -20.18 -13.16
C GLU A 80 0.73 -20.25 -13.67
N ASN A 81 1.09 -19.41 -14.64
CA ASN A 81 2.41 -19.45 -15.29
C ASN A 81 2.81 -20.85 -15.81
N ALA A 82 1.85 -21.57 -16.40
CA ALA A 82 1.99 -22.95 -16.89
C ALA A 82 2.30 -24.02 -15.82
N LEU A 83 2.16 -23.70 -14.54
CA LEU A 83 2.27 -24.64 -13.43
C LEU A 83 0.88 -24.94 -12.84
N LEU A 84 0.67 -26.16 -12.37
CA LEU A 84 -0.56 -26.52 -11.66
C LEU A 84 -0.58 -25.84 -10.30
N SER A 85 -1.64 -25.10 -10.03
CA SER A 85 -1.73 -24.25 -8.83
C SER A 85 -2.97 -24.58 -8.01
N ALA A 86 -2.80 -24.61 -6.69
CA ALA A 86 -3.88 -24.71 -5.72
C ALA A 86 -3.89 -23.45 -4.85
N TYR A 87 -5.05 -22.81 -4.72
CA TYR A 87 -5.20 -21.60 -3.93
C TYR A 87 -5.76 -21.94 -2.54
N ILE A 88 -5.11 -21.39 -1.53
CA ILE A 88 -5.56 -21.44 -0.14
C ILE A 88 -6.00 -20.03 0.20
N TYR A 89 -7.31 -19.84 0.34
CA TYR A 89 -7.88 -18.56 0.72
C TYR A 89 -7.85 -18.41 2.24
N VAL A 90 -7.32 -17.29 2.71
CA VAL A 90 -7.24 -16.95 4.13
C VAL A 90 -7.88 -15.59 4.33
N ASP A 91 -8.88 -15.53 5.21
CA ASP A 91 -9.52 -14.28 5.63
C ASP A 91 -8.88 -13.80 6.95
N ILE A 92 -8.47 -12.53 6.99
CA ILE A 92 -7.78 -11.91 8.13
C ILE A 92 -8.62 -10.70 8.55
N ARG A 93 -9.08 -10.69 9.81
CA ARG A 93 -9.95 -9.61 10.33
C ARG A 93 -9.28 -8.78 11.42
N ASP A 94 -8.71 -9.45 12.42
CA ASP A 94 -8.26 -8.79 13.66
C ASP A 94 -6.72 -8.60 13.73
N ARG A 95 -6.03 -8.62 12.58
CA ARG A 95 -4.57 -8.55 12.53
C ARG A 95 -4.05 -7.86 11.28
N ASP A 96 -2.89 -7.22 11.40
CA ASP A 96 -2.18 -6.64 10.26
C ASP A 96 -1.69 -7.73 9.28
N ILE A 97 -1.81 -7.44 7.97
CA ILE A 97 -1.50 -8.40 6.90
C ILE A 97 -0.01 -8.76 6.91
N GLY A 98 0.89 -7.79 7.15
CA GLY A 98 2.33 -8.01 7.09
C GLY A 98 2.85 -8.91 8.20
N GLY A 99 2.42 -8.68 9.43
CA GLY A 99 2.71 -9.49 10.61
C GLY A 99 2.13 -10.89 10.48
N TYR A 100 0.87 -11.00 10.06
CA TYR A 100 0.25 -12.30 9.82
C TYR A 100 1.02 -13.13 8.79
N VAL A 101 1.32 -12.56 7.60
CA VAL A 101 2.01 -13.29 6.53
C VAL A 101 3.43 -13.69 6.96
N ARG A 102 4.15 -12.83 7.70
CA ARG A 102 5.47 -13.18 8.23
C ARG A 102 5.43 -14.38 9.17
N ASP A 103 4.46 -14.43 10.07
CA ASP A 103 4.28 -15.53 11.00
C ASP A 103 3.83 -16.80 10.28
N ALA A 104 2.91 -16.68 9.33
CA ALA A 104 2.42 -17.80 8.52
C ALA A 104 3.54 -18.37 7.64
N GLN A 105 4.36 -17.52 7.02
CA GLN A 105 5.57 -17.93 6.29
C GLN A 105 6.55 -18.69 7.19
N LYS A 106 6.75 -18.22 8.43
CA LYS A 106 7.61 -18.90 9.40
C LYS A 106 7.04 -20.28 9.76
N ALA A 107 5.75 -20.35 10.10
CA ALA A 107 5.08 -21.59 10.45
C ALA A 107 5.10 -22.62 9.30
N VAL A 108 4.82 -22.19 8.06
CA VAL A 108 4.86 -23.07 6.89
C VAL A 108 6.27 -23.60 6.64
N ARG A 109 7.30 -22.75 6.75
CA ARG A 109 8.70 -23.19 6.60
C ARG A 109 9.13 -24.20 7.67
N GLU A 110 8.64 -24.07 8.90
CA GLU A 110 9.02 -24.93 10.03
C GLU A 110 8.21 -26.24 10.07
N GLN A 111 6.92 -26.20 9.74
CA GLN A 111 6.00 -27.31 9.95
C GLN A 111 5.65 -28.08 8.68
N VAL A 112 5.82 -27.49 7.49
CA VAL A 112 5.42 -28.11 6.22
C VAL A 112 6.66 -28.49 5.41
N LYS A 113 6.80 -29.79 5.13
CA LYS A 113 7.81 -30.31 4.20
C LYS A 113 7.19 -30.51 2.83
N PHE A 114 7.58 -29.68 1.87
CA PHE A 114 7.13 -29.83 0.48
C PHE A 114 7.88 -30.97 -0.22
N PRO A 115 7.18 -31.83 -0.98
CA PRO A 115 7.83 -32.75 -1.91
C PRO A 115 8.63 -32.00 -2.98
N PRO A 116 9.63 -32.64 -3.61
CA PRO A 116 10.39 -32.01 -4.70
C PRO A 116 9.47 -31.48 -5.82
N GLY A 117 9.73 -30.25 -6.26
CA GLY A 117 8.95 -29.58 -7.32
C GLY A 117 7.72 -28.81 -6.83
N TYR A 118 7.36 -28.91 -5.54
CA TYR A 118 6.29 -28.11 -4.94
C TYR A 118 6.88 -26.92 -4.18
N TYR A 119 6.25 -25.76 -4.35
CA TYR A 119 6.58 -24.56 -3.59
C TYR A 119 5.30 -23.79 -3.26
N ALA A 120 5.35 -23.04 -2.16
CA ALA A 120 4.28 -22.12 -1.78
C ALA A 120 4.67 -20.70 -2.16
N THR A 121 3.75 -19.99 -2.81
CA THR A 121 3.86 -18.54 -3.04
C THR A 121 2.78 -17.82 -2.25
N TRP A 122 3.09 -16.61 -1.79
CA TRP A 122 2.15 -15.76 -1.05
C TRP A 122 1.73 -14.62 -1.96
N SER A 123 0.45 -14.59 -2.33
CA SER A 123 -0.11 -13.57 -3.22
C SER A 123 -1.31 -12.87 -2.57
N GLY A 124 -2.03 -12.05 -3.34
CA GLY A 124 -3.12 -11.19 -2.88
C GLY A 124 -2.63 -9.81 -2.46
N GLN A 125 -3.26 -9.23 -1.44
CA GLN A 125 -2.94 -7.87 -0.96
C GLN A 125 -1.50 -7.74 -0.46
N PHE A 126 -0.91 -8.82 0.05
CA PHE A 126 0.48 -8.83 0.52
C PHE A 126 1.49 -8.51 -0.59
N GLU A 127 1.28 -9.07 -1.80
CA GLU A 127 2.17 -8.82 -2.95
C GLU A 127 2.16 -7.34 -3.36
N TYR A 128 0.98 -6.71 -3.35
CA TYR A 128 0.87 -5.28 -3.61
C TYR A 128 1.55 -4.43 -2.52
N MET A 129 1.44 -4.85 -1.26
CA MET A 129 2.09 -4.19 -0.13
C MET A 129 3.62 -4.32 -0.19
N GLU A 130 4.15 -5.48 -0.58
CA GLU A 130 5.59 -5.70 -0.77
C GLU A 130 6.13 -4.82 -1.91
N ARG A 131 5.47 -4.83 -3.08
CA ARG A 131 5.81 -3.95 -4.21
C ARG A 131 5.76 -2.47 -3.82
N ALA A 132 4.78 -2.05 -3.03
CA ALA A 132 4.69 -0.68 -2.53
C ALA A 132 5.84 -0.35 -1.57
N THR A 133 6.21 -1.27 -0.69
CA THR A 133 7.33 -1.12 0.25
C THR A 133 8.66 -0.99 -0.49
N GLU A 134 8.89 -1.80 -1.52
CA GLU A 134 10.08 -1.70 -2.38
C GLU A 134 10.16 -0.34 -3.08
N LYS A 135 9.04 0.13 -3.64
CA LYS A 135 8.99 1.47 -4.23
C LYS A 135 9.27 2.56 -3.20
N MET A 136 8.70 2.46 -1.99
CA MET A 136 8.93 3.43 -0.92
C MET A 136 10.39 3.51 -0.48
N LYS A 137 11.14 2.39 -0.50
CA LYS A 137 12.59 2.38 -0.25
C LYS A 137 13.37 3.24 -1.24
N VAL A 138 12.85 3.46 -2.45
CA VAL A 138 13.44 4.32 -3.46
C VAL A 138 12.88 5.75 -3.39
N VAL A 139 11.56 5.88 -3.25
CA VAL A 139 10.87 7.18 -3.22
C VAL A 139 11.31 8.03 -2.02
N ILE A 140 11.44 7.44 -0.82
CA ILE A 140 11.81 8.20 0.39
C ILE A 140 13.20 8.85 0.24
N PRO A 141 14.29 8.13 -0.11
CA PRO A 141 15.59 8.76 -0.34
C PRO A 141 15.58 9.82 -1.44
N VAL A 142 14.87 9.56 -2.55
CA VAL A 142 14.78 10.52 -3.67
C VAL A 142 14.08 11.81 -3.24
N THR A 143 12.96 11.71 -2.50
CA THR A 143 12.25 12.88 -1.99
C THR A 143 13.09 13.67 -1.01
N LEU A 144 13.79 13.01 -0.07
CA LEU A 144 14.72 13.68 0.84
C LEU A 144 15.89 14.35 0.11
N ALA A 145 16.43 13.72 -0.94
CA ALA A 145 17.48 14.30 -1.76
C ALA A 145 16.99 15.54 -2.53
N ILE A 146 15.75 15.51 -3.05
CA ILE A 146 15.14 16.67 -3.71
C ILE A 146 14.91 17.81 -2.70
N ILE A 147 14.37 17.51 -1.52
CA ILE A 147 14.20 18.50 -0.44
C ILE A 147 15.56 19.11 -0.09
N PHE A 148 16.58 18.28 0.15
CA PHE A 148 17.93 18.73 0.44
C PHE A 148 18.49 19.64 -0.68
N MET A 149 18.33 19.24 -1.94
CA MET A 149 18.79 20.03 -3.08
C MET A 149 18.10 21.39 -3.15
N LEU A 150 16.77 21.44 -2.98
CA LEU A 150 16.01 22.69 -2.99
C LEU A 150 16.42 23.62 -1.84
N LEU A 151 16.61 23.07 -0.65
CA LEU A 151 17.11 23.80 0.51
C LEU A 151 18.54 24.32 0.30
N TYR A 152 19.41 23.51 -0.30
CA TYR A 152 20.77 23.91 -0.63
C TYR A 152 20.79 25.01 -1.69
N LEU A 153 19.93 24.93 -2.72
CA LEU A 153 19.83 25.98 -3.73
C LEU A 153 19.28 27.30 -3.18
N ASN A 154 18.39 27.23 -2.18
CA ASN A 154 17.83 28.41 -1.52
C ASN A 154 18.88 29.15 -0.67
N PHE A 155 19.56 28.44 0.24
CA PHE A 155 20.50 29.07 1.18
C PHE A 155 21.94 29.15 0.67
N ARG A 156 22.33 28.30 -0.29
CA ARG A 156 23.71 28.11 -0.79
C ARG A 156 24.73 27.86 0.32
N ARG A 157 24.29 27.39 1.48
CA ARG A 157 25.12 27.09 2.65
C ARG A 157 24.69 25.78 3.28
N LEU A 158 25.66 24.89 3.44
CA LEU A 158 25.41 23.51 3.88
C LEU A 158 24.96 23.46 5.35
N THR A 159 25.43 24.38 6.18
CA THR A 159 25.07 24.45 7.61
C THR A 159 23.60 24.79 7.81
N GLU A 160 23.11 25.85 7.18
CA GLU A 160 21.72 26.27 7.22
C GLU A 160 20.79 25.17 6.65
N THR A 161 21.18 24.54 5.54
CA THR A 161 20.44 23.39 4.98
C THR A 161 20.32 22.23 5.96
N LEU A 162 21.40 21.86 6.65
CA LEU A 162 21.37 20.77 7.64
C LEU A 162 20.52 21.10 8.87
N ILE A 163 20.52 22.37 9.32
CA ILE A 163 19.66 22.82 10.43
C ILE A 163 18.18 22.64 10.05
N VAL A 164 17.78 23.00 8.82
CA VAL A 164 16.40 22.76 8.37
C VAL A 164 16.12 21.26 8.20
N MET A 165 17.06 20.49 7.62
CA MET A 165 16.86 19.06 7.43
C MET A 165 16.67 18.30 8.75
N LEU A 166 17.17 18.85 9.86
CA LEU A 166 16.89 18.32 11.18
C LEU A 166 15.39 18.39 11.53
N SER A 167 14.62 19.34 10.99
CA SER A 167 13.17 19.42 11.26
C SER A 167 12.39 18.20 10.79
N VAL A 168 12.85 17.54 9.73
CA VAL A 168 12.19 16.37 9.14
C VAL A 168 12.13 15.18 10.10
N PRO A 169 13.25 14.61 10.62
CA PRO A 169 13.19 13.47 11.54
C PRO A 169 12.39 13.77 12.81
N PHE A 170 12.43 15.00 13.33
CA PHE A 170 11.63 15.39 14.48
C PHE A 170 10.14 15.46 14.18
N ALA A 171 9.75 15.97 13.01
CA ALA A 171 8.36 15.91 12.55
C ALA A 171 7.88 14.46 12.44
N LEU A 172 8.71 13.55 11.91
CA LEU A 172 8.38 12.13 11.83
C LEU A 172 8.06 11.53 13.21
N VAL A 173 8.81 11.91 14.26
CA VAL A 173 8.56 11.41 15.63
C VAL A 173 7.15 11.74 16.10
N GLY A 174 6.68 12.99 15.94
CA GLY A 174 5.32 13.36 16.34
C GLY A 174 4.24 12.65 15.52
N GLY A 175 4.48 12.45 14.22
CA GLY A 175 3.57 11.70 13.36
C GLY A 175 3.47 10.23 13.78
N VAL A 176 4.60 9.57 14.03
CA VAL A 176 4.64 8.18 14.53
C VAL A 176 3.95 8.06 15.88
N TRP A 177 4.18 9.01 16.79
CA TRP A 177 3.56 9.01 18.10
C TRP A 177 2.03 9.10 18.01
N LEU A 178 1.49 10.00 17.18
CA LEU A 178 0.04 10.11 17.02
C LEU A 178 -0.57 8.86 16.36
N MET A 179 0.11 8.27 15.37
CA MET A 179 -0.36 6.99 14.79
C MET A 179 -0.41 5.86 15.81
N TRP A 180 0.57 5.79 16.70
CA TRP A 180 0.60 4.79 17.76
C TRP A 180 -0.56 4.98 18.74
N VAL A 181 -0.87 6.22 19.12
CA VAL A 181 -2.03 6.54 19.99
C VAL A 181 -3.35 6.20 19.31
N LEU A 182 -3.45 6.38 17.99
CA LEU A 182 -4.66 6.09 17.20
C LEU A 182 -4.75 4.64 16.70
N ASP A 183 -3.77 3.79 17.03
CA ASP A 183 -3.67 2.39 16.58
C ASP A 183 -3.74 2.24 15.05
N TYR A 184 -3.10 3.16 14.31
CA TYR A 184 -3.05 3.12 12.86
C TYR A 184 -1.86 2.30 12.36
N ASN A 185 -2.15 1.30 11.53
CA ASN A 185 -1.12 0.49 10.86
C ASN A 185 -0.35 1.29 9.80
N LEU A 186 0.93 0.96 9.62
CA LEU A 186 1.74 1.49 8.53
C LEU A 186 1.15 1.08 7.19
N SER A 187 0.87 2.05 6.33
CA SER A 187 0.26 1.84 5.02
C SER A 187 0.79 2.84 4.00
N VAL A 188 0.45 2.63 2.72
CA VAL A 188 0.83 3.58 1.66
C VAL A 188 0.25 4.97 1.92
N ALA A 189 -0.99 5.05 2.43
CA ALA A 189 -1.65 6.30 2.82
C ALA A 189 -0.86 7.06 3.88
N VAL A 190 -0.45 6.35 4.93
CA VAL A 190 0.40 6.90 6.00
C VAL A 190 1.74 7.42 5.46
N ALA A 191 2.39 6.66 4.60
CA ALA A 191 3.67 7.05 4.02
C ALA A 191 3.56 8.32 3.15
N VAL A 192 2.47 8.48 2.40
CA VAL A 192 2.16 9.73 1.70
C VAL A 192 1.99 10.89 2.68
N GLY A 193 1.30 10.67 3.80
CA GLY A 193 1.17 11.64 4.89
C GLY A 193 2.54 12.09 5.47
N PHE A 194 3.47 11.15 5.68
CA PHE A 194 4.82 11.49 6.15
C PHE A 194 5.66 12.26 5.11
N ILE A 195 5.52 11.96 3.82
CA ILE A 195 6.19 12.71 2.76
C ILE A 195 5.65 14.15 2.72
N ALA A 196 4.34 14.32 2.79
CA ALA A 196 3.71 15.64 2.87
C ALA A 196 4.15 16.41 4.11
N LEU A 197 4.18 15.75 5.27
CA LEU A 197 4.69 16.32 6.52
C LEU A 197 6.15 16.79 6.39
N ALA A 198 7.02 15.99 5.76
CA ALA A 198 8.42 16.37 5.56
C ALA A 198 8.55 17.68 4.75
N GLY A 199 7.72 17.85 3.73
CA GLY A 199 7.65 19.09 2.95
C GLY A 199 7.23 20.30 3.79
N VAL A 200 6.14 20.17 4.56
CA VAL A 200 5.64 21.25 5.43
C VAL A 200 6.63 21.57 6.57
N ALA A 201 7.28 20.55 7.14
CA ALA A 201 8.31 20.73 8.16
C ALA A 201 9.55 21.44 7.59
N ALA A 202 9.94 21.14 6.35
CA ALA A 202 11.00 21.86 5.65
C ALA A 202 10.58 23.31 5.36
N GLU A 203 9.37 23.55 4.86
CA GLU A 203 8.84 24.90 4.59
C GLU A 203 8.88 25.77 5.85
N THR A 204 8.29 25.30 6.95
CA THR A 204 8.26 26.04 8.21
C THR A 204 9.64 26.25 8.83
N GLY A 205 10.58 25.31 8.62
CA GLY A 205 11.97 25.45 9.03
C GLY A 205 12.74 26.49 8.21
N VAL A 206 12.53 26.53 6.88
CA VAL A 206 13.12 27.52 5.97
C VAL A 206 12.70 28.93 6.38
N VAL A 207 11.40 29.14 6.57
CA VAL A 207 10.83 30.44 6.93
C VAL A 207 11.48 30.93 8.23
N MET A 208 11.61 30.07 9.24
CA MET A 208 12.27 30.44 10.50
C MET A 208 13.74 30.85 10.30
N LEU A 209 14.52 30.09 9.53
CA LEU A 209 15.92 30.44 9.27
C LEU A 209 16.09 31.74 8.49
N ILE A 210 15.27 31.98 7.47
CA ILE A 210 15.34 33.24 6.69
C ILE A 210 15.16 34.44 7.63
N TYR A 211 14.24 34.36 8.59
CA TYR A 211 14.02 35.44 9.54
C TYR A 211 15.12 35.58 10.58
N LEU A 212 15.69 34.48 11.05
CA LEU A 212 16.87 34.53 11.92
C LEU A 212 18.09 35.12 11.21
N ASP A 213 18.29 34.83 9.92
CA ASP A 213 19.36 35.42 9.11
C ASP A 213 19.09 36.91 8.84
N HIS A 214 17.84 37.30 8.56
CA HIS A 214 17.45 38.70 8.38
C HIS A 214 17.68 39.53 9.66
N ALA A 215 17.20 39.06 10.82
CA ALA A 215 17.40 39.74 12.11
C ALA A 215 18.89 39.87 12.46
N LEU A 216 19.68 38.82 12.21
CA LEU A 216 21.13 38.87 12.42
C LEU A 216 21.82 39.86 11.48
N ASN A 217 21.44 39.89 10.21
CA ASN A 217 22.00 40.81 9.21
C ASN A 217 21.66 42.27 9.53
N GLU A 218 20.47 42.55 10.06
CA GLU A 218 20.06 43.91 10.45
C GLU A 218 20.88 44.43 11.63
N ILE A 219 21.04 43.63 12.69
CA ILE A 219 21.88 43.99 13.84
C ILE A 219 23.36 44.11 13.45
N LYS A 220 23.83 43.23 12.56
CA LYS A 220 25.18 43.31 12.01
C LYS A 220 25.41 44.61 11.24
N ALA A 221 24.48 45.01 10.36
CA ALA A 221 24.57 46.25 9.61
C ALA A 221 24.58 47.48 10.54
N ARG A 222 23.76 47.46 11.61
CA ARG A 222 23.73 48.52 12.62
C ARG A 222 25.05 48.63 13.39
N ARG A 223 25.65 47.50 13.79
CA ARG A 223 26.95 47.45 14.47
C ARG A 223 28.12 47.86 13.57
N GLU A 224 28.11 47.44 12.31
CA GLU A 224 29.10 47.88 11.31
C GLU A 224 29.02 49.39 11.07
N ALA A 225 27.82 49.97 11.01
CA ALA A 225 27.63 51.43 10.92
C ALA A 225 28.15 52.18 12.17
N GLU A 226 28.12 51.53 13.33
CA GLU A 226 28.69 52.04 14.59
C GLU A 226 30.20 51.74 14.75
N GLY A 227 30.83 51.06 13.79
CA GLY A 227 32.24 50.67 13.84
C GLY A 227 32.57 49.61 14.90
N LYS A 228 31.56 48.89 15.42
CA LYS A 228 31.73 47.89 16.48
C LYS A 228 31.68 46.47 15.89
N SER A 229 32.48 45.57 16.46
CA SER A 229 32.38 44.14 16.16
C SER A 229 31.12 43.53 16.79
N LEU A 230 30.64 42.43 16.21
CA LEU A 230 29.53 41.62 16.73
C LEU A 230 29.92 41.03 18.09
N ALA A 231 29.15 41.33 19.13
CA ALA A 231 29.28 40.67 20.43
C ALA A 231 28.31 39.47 20.55
N PRO A 232 28.59 38.47 21.41
CA PRO A 232 27.65 37.38 21.68
C PRO A 232 26.27 37.86 22.15
N ALA A 233 26.22 38.96 22.91
CA ALA A 233 24.97 39.58 23.35
C ALA A 233 24.08 40.08 22.19
N ASP A 234 24.70 40.55 21.10
CA ASP A 234 23.98 41.01 19.90
C ASP A 234 23.36 39.84 19.14
N LEU A 235 24.01 38.67 19.17
CA LEU A 235 23.48 37.44 18.58
C LEU A 235 22.23 36.95 19.34
N TYR A 236 22.27 36.96 20.67
CA TYR A 236 21.10 36.62 21.49
C TYR A 236 19.95 37.60 21.27
N ALA A 237 20.23 38.91 21.18
CA ALA A 237 19.22 39.92 20.86
C ALA A 237 18.58 39.67 19.48
N ALA A 238 19.39 39.37 18.46
CA ALA A 238 18.92 39.06 17.11
C ALA A 238 18.04 37.80 17.07
N VAL A 239 18.44 36.75 17.78
CA VAL A 239 17.68 35.51 17.85
C VAL A 239 16.38 35.70 18.62
N MET A 240 16.38 36.51 19.69
CA MET A 240 15.18 36.82 20.47
C MET A 240 14.17 37.63 19.65
N GLU A 241 14.62 38.71 18.99
CA GLU A 241 13.78 39.54 18.12
C GLU A 241 13.25 38.73 16.93
N GLY A 242 14.14 38.01 16.24
CA GLY A 242 13.79 37.15 15.12
C GLY A 242 12.87 35.98 15.50
N ALA A 243 12.95 35.44 16.73
CA ALA A 243 12.03 34.40 17.19
C ALA A 243 10.65 34.95 17.54
N VAL A 244 10.58 36.08 18.25
CA VAL A 244 9.32 36.67 18.74
C VAL A 244 8.43 37.15 17.59
N GLU A 245 9.01 37.83 16.59
CA GLU A 245 8.24 38.29 15.41
C GLU A 245 7.58 37.14 14.64
N ARG A 246 8.09 35.92 14.78
CA ARG A 246 7.71 34.76 13.96
C ARG A 246 6.78 33.80 14.64
N VAL A 247 6.55 33.95 15.95
CA VAL A 247 5.53 33.17 16.65
C VAL A 247 4.16 33.37 16.00
N ARG A 248 3.76 34.60 15.67
CA ARG A 248 2.42 34.85 15.09
C ARG A 248 2.23 34.23 13.70
N PRO A 249 3.06 34.52 12.67
CA PRO A 249 2.92 33.89 11.36
C PRO A 249 3.03 32.37 11.39
N LYS A 250 3.92 31.82 12.21
CA LYS A 250 4.09 30.37 12.31
C LYS A 250 2.92 29.70 13.00
N MET A 251 2.40 30.27 14.09
CA MET A 251 1.21 29.73 14.72
C MET A 251 0.00 29.80 13.79
N MET A 252 -0.09 30.83 12.93
CA MET A 252 -1.14 30.91 11.92
C MET A 252 -1.12 29.73 10.95
N THR A 253 0.06 29.35 10.42
CA THR A 253 0.14 28.21 9.49
C THR A 253 -0.14 26.88 10.19
N VAL A 254 0.43 26.67 11.37
CA VAL A 254 0.20 25.46 12.17
C VAL A 254 -1.28 25.29 12.50
N VAL A 255 -1.94 26.35 12.98
CA VAL A 255 -3.36 26.33 13.33
C VAL A 255 -4.23 26.12 12.10
N ALA A 256 -3.93 26.78 10.97
CA ALA A 256 -4.68 26.59 9.73
C ALA A 256 -4.58 25.15 9.21
N ILE A 257 -3.38 24.56 9.22
CA ILE A 257 -3.15 23.18 8.81
C ILE A 257 -3.88 22.22 9.76
N MET A 258 -3.75 22.40 11.07
CA MET A 258 -4.46 21.57 12.05
C MET A 258 -5.98 21.71 11.92
N ALA A 259 -6.50 22.92 11.75
CA ALA A 259 -7.93 23.17 11.57
C ALA A 259 -8.48 22.52 10.29
N GLY A 260 -7.69 22.45 9.22
CA GLY A 260 -8.06 21.77 7.98
C GLY A 260 -8.01 20.24 8.07
N LEU A 261 -7.07 19.69 8.84
CA LEU A 261 -6.80 18.24 8.88
C LEU A 261 -7.51 17.50 10.03
N LEU A 262 -7.74 18.15 11.17
CA LEU A 262 -8.45 17.54 12.30
C LEU A 262 -9.85 17.03 11.93
N PRO A 263 -10.69 17.77 11.18
CA PRO A 263 -11.99 17.28 10.76
C PRO A 263 -11.91 16.06 9.83
N ILE A 264 -10.88 16.02 8.97
CA ILE A 264 -10.64 14.89 8.06
C ILE A 264 -10.24 13.65 8.86
N MET A 265 -9.43 13.82 9.91
CA MET A 265 -8.99 12.75 10.79
C MET A 265 -10.13 12.13 11.61
N TRP A 266 -11.12 12.93 12.03
CA TRP A 266 -12.30 12.49 12.80
C TRP A 266 -13.56 12.21 11.97
N SER A 267 -13.47 12.28 10.65
CA SER A 267 -14.61 11.98 9.79
C SER A 267 -14.97 10.49 9.87
N ASN A 268 -16.26 10.18 9.97
CA ASN A 268 -16.79 8.80 9.94
C ASN A 268 -17.50 8.48 8.61
N GLY A 269 -17.29 9.30 7.58
CA GLY A 269 -17.92 9.13 6.27
C GLY A 269 -17.24 8.09 5.37
N THR A 270 -17.81 7.85 4.20
CA THR A 270 -17.18 7.00 3.17
C THR A 270 -15.82 7.57 2.76
N GLY A 271 -14.81 6.71 2.65
CA GLY A 271 -13.43 7.10 2.33
C GLY A 271 -12.63 7.72 3.49
N SER A 272 -13.24 7.90 4.67
CA SER A 272 -12.55 8.39 5.87
C SER A 272 -11.39 7.48 6.27
N GLU A 273 -11.51 6.17 6.10
CA GLU A 273 -10.48 5.17 6.44
C GLU A 273 -9.14 5.43 5.75
N VAL A 274 -9.15 6.00 4.54
CA VAL A 274 -7.95 6.34 3.79
C VAL A 274 -7.48 7.75 4.18
N MET A 275 -8.41 8.71 4.24
CA MET A 275 -8.08 10.11 4.49
C MET A 275 -7.56 10.36 5.91
N SER A 276 -8.11 9.68 6.93
CA SER A 276 -7.66 9.80 8.31
C SER A 276 -6.23 9.28 8.49
N ARG A 277 -5.87 8.22 7.76
CA ARG A 277 -4.52 7.64 7.73
C ARG A 277 -3.49 8.52 7.03
N ILE A 278 -3.91 9.35 6.05
CA ILE A 278 -3.05 10.37 5.43
C ILE A 278 -2.88 11.56 6.39
N ALA A 279 -3.96 11.99 7.05
CA ALA A 279 -3.96 13.20 7.89
C ALA A 279 -3.26 13.02 9.23
N ALA A 280 -3.37 11.85 9.87
CA ALA A 280 -2.82 11.62 11.21
C ALA A 280 -1.30 11.90 11.34
N PRO A 281 -0.42 11.38 10.45
CA PRO A 281 1.00 11.72 10.49
C PRO A 281 1.25 13.23 10.41
N MET A 282 0.50 13.94 9.56
CA MET A 282 0.65 15.38 9.39
C MET A 282 0.24 16.14 10.66
N VAL A 283 -0.90 15.81 11.28
CA VAL A 283 -1.34 16.47 12.52
C VAL A 283 -0.34 16.25 13.65
N GLY A 284 0.05 14.99 13.91
CA GLY A 284 0.99 14.68 14.98
C GLY A 284 2.37 15.28 14.73
N GLY A 285 2.82 15.23 13.49
CA GLY A 285 4.10 15.80 13.08
C GLY A 285 4.15 17.31 13.20
N MET A 286 3.07 18.01 12.88
CA MET A 286 2.99 19.47 13.02
C MET A 286 3.14 19.92 14.48
N ILE A 287 2.58 19.17 15.44
CA ILE A 287 2.74 19.48 16.88
C ILE A 287 4.22 19.41 17.26
N SER A 288 4.88 18.29 16.96
CA SER A 288 6.30 18.11 17.28
C SER A 288 7.22 19.08 16.53
N SER A 289 6.97 19.32 15.24
CA SER A 289 7.73 20.24 14.40
C SER A 289 7.60 21.69 14.85
N THR A 290 6.42 22.08 15.36
CA THR A 290 6.21 23.44 15.87
C THR A 290 7.11 23.73 17.06
N ILE A 291 7.12 22.82 18.05
CA ILE A 291 7.97 22.90 19.24
C ILE A 291 9.43 22.97 18.82
N LEU A 292 9.88 22.06 17.96
CA LEU A 292 11.25 22.04 17.47
C LEU A 292 11.64 23.34 16.77
N THR A 293 10.80 23.80 15.84
CA THR A 293 11.13 24.97 15.01
C THR A 293 11.07 26.26 15.85
N LEU A 294 10.31 26.32 16.96
CA LEU A 294 10.27 27.51 17.84
C LEU A 294 11.39 27.52 18.88
N VAL A 295 11.82 26.34 19.34
CA VAL A 295 12.76 26.22 20.47
C VAL A 295 14.15 25.79 19.98
N VAL A 296 14.21 24.71 19.22
CA VAL A 296 15.47 24.04 18.86
C VAL A 296 16.17 24.72 17.69
N ILE A 297 15.45 25.17 16.65
CA ILE A 297 16.09 25.87 15.51
C ILE A 297 16.79 27.17 15.95
N PRO A 298 16.15 28.08 16.72
CA PRO A 298 16.82 29.29 17.20
C PRO A 298 18.04 28.98 18.08
N ALA A 299 17.93 27.98 18.97
CA ALA A 299 19.03 27.58 19.84
C ALA A 299 20.23 27.00 19.06
N LEU A 300 19.98 26.11 18.11
CA LEU A 300 21.03 25.55 17.24
C LEU A 300 21.66 26.62 16.36
N TYR A 301 20.85 27.51 15.80
CA TYR A 301 21.34 28.63 15.00
C TYR A 301 22.26 29.55 15.82
N ALA A 302 21.86 29.91 17.03
CA ALA A 302 22.68 30.71 17.95
C ALA A 302 24.01 30.02 18.25
N LEU A 303 24.00 28.74 18.67
CA LEU A 303 25.21 27.99 19.00
C LEU A 303 26.20 27.91 17.83
N ILE A 304 25.70 27.66 16.61
CA ILE A 304 26.53 27.53 15.42
C ILE A 304 27.15 28.88 15.04
N LYS A 305 26.37 29.97 15.10
CA LYS A 305 26.86 31.31 14.77
C LYS A 305 27.83 31.84 15.84
N GLU A 306 27.60 31.53 17.12
CA GLU A 306 28.52 31.84 18.21
C GLU A 306 29.86 31.13 18.02
N TRP A 307 29.84 29.83 17.68
CA TRP A 307 31.07 29.09 17.39
C TRP A 307 31.82 29.66 16.16
N ALA A 308 31.10 30.09 15.14
CA ALA A 308 31.69 30.74 13.96
C ALA A 308 32.31 32.12 14.27
N LEU A 309 31.75 32.87 15.23
CA LEU A 309 32.32 34.13 15.72
C LEU A 309 33.60 33.87 16.52
N PHE A 310 33.59 32.89 17.42
CA PHE A 310 34.75 32.52 18.24
C PHE A 310 35.94 32.05 17.39
N LYS A 311 35.68 31.35 16.27
CA LYS A 311 36.75 30.91 15.35
C LYS A 311 37.34 32.04 14.50
N ARG A 312 36.71 33.22 14.48
CA ARG A 312 37.13 34.39 13.70
C ARG A 312 37.82 35.48 14.54
N SER A 313 37.72 35.44 15.87
CA SER A 313 38.54 36.27 16.79
C SER A 313 39.86 35.59 17.11
#